data_AF-A0AAV3UN01-F1
#
_entry.id   AF-A0AAV3UN01-F1
#
_cell.length_a   1.000
_cell.length_b   1.000
_cell.length_c   1.000
_cell.angle_alpha   90.00
_cell.angle_beta   90.00
_cell.angle_gamma   90.00
#
_symmetry.space_group_name_H-M   'P 1'
#
loop_
_entity.id
_entity.type
_entity.pdbx_description
1 polymer ?
#
loop_
_entity_poly.entity_id
_entity_poly.type
_entity_poly.pdbx_seq_one_letter_code
_entity_poly.pdbx_strand_id
1 'polypeptide(L)'
;MVYKIDYVDGDVLRWSVTETGVECEVDESYTPTIYVSVHGDGDFSTARAALRDHPAAVRVAVVDERVSFRHDPERVLQVDVVDLKAVNSVARMVSKWGSPGEYRCYNVDFSREFRYCLEEGIDPLPAHKLSQMQIAVSETELASERVTELTVNDETIAGSGADVLATLSDRVESVDPDVLFLNTSDLIPVLFQQADRLDVEFQLGRRPGWQQLTGKSTYESYGQVGHSPARYNLPGRVIIDGSNTFMWNQTNLDGCLYLVEQSGKPLQELAWSSIGNILTGVQIQEARRRDVLVPWRSWRHEQFKTMCQLHDADRGGFTFAPDVGLHEDVHELDFSSLYPNIIVTRNVSPEKIRCECHADREDVPDIGYSICDDRGYLPDVLEPLIKDRDAIKAEIRETEEEKPARNQVIESTDLVDDSANGENNSKEAGNWHYGIIGIPLILVGAVAGNASALTGLLILLLPIVMYVDIRKVRNVSNWEPRAWLYVISAFLLFFISVPVYLYYRNKTVGL
;
A
#
# COMPACT_ATOMS: atom_id res chain seq x y z
N MET A 1 -13.55 18.42 -5.13
CA MET A 1 -12.62 17.68 -4.23
C MET A 1 -11.57 17.02 -5.09
N VAL A 2 -10.31 17.04 -4.64
CA VAL A 2 -9.16 16.57 -5.42
C VAL A 2 -9.21 15.05 -5.51
N TYR A 3 -9.00 14.48 -6.70
CA TYR A 3 -8.90 13.02 -6.89
C TYR A 3 -7.52 12.59 -7.39
N LYS A 4 -6.74 13.53 -7.93
CA LYS A 4 -5.40 13.29 -8.46
C LYS A 4 -4.51 14.52 -8.27
N ILE A 5 -3.25 14.24 -7.96
CA ILE A 5 -2.17 15.21 -7.88
C ILE A 5 -1.10 14.77 -8.85
N ASP A 6 -0.60 15.69 -9.67
CA ASP A 6 0.55 15.45 -10.54
C ASP A 6 1.66 16.44 -10.22
N TYR A 7 2.89 16.02 -10.51
CA TYR A 7 4.04 16.91 -10.54
C TYR A 7 4.56 17.00 -11.97
N VAL A 8 4.35 18.13 -12.64
CA VAL A 8 4.74 18.33 -14.04
C VAL A 8 5.61 19.57 -14.11
N ASP A 9 6.81 19.43 -14.70
CA ASP A 9 7.78 20.52 -14.90
C ASP A 9 8.19 21.35 -13.66
N GLY A 10 7.95 20.80 -12.46
CA GLY A 10 8.28 21.44 -11.18
C GLY A 10 7.04 21.91 -10.43
N ASP A 11 5.93 22.10 -11.13
CA ASP A 11 4.67 22.55 -10.55
C ASP A 11 3.83 21.38 -10.03
N VAL A 12 2.99 21.66 -9.04
CA VAL A 12 1.99 20.72 -8.55
C VAL A 12 0.66 21.02 -9.23
N LEU A 13 0.07 20.02 -9.88
CA LEU A 13 -1.24 20.13 -10.50
C LEU A 13 -2.26 19.39 -9.64
N ARG A 14 -3.29 20.11 -9.18
CA ARG A 14 -4.44 19.56 -8.49
C ARG A 14 -5.58 19.34 -9.46
N TRP A 15 -6.04 18.10 -9.54
CA TRP A 15 -7.18 17.74 -10.38
C TRP A 15 -8.39 17.45 -9.50
N SER A 16 -9.47 18.21 -9.71
CA SER A 16 -10.72 18.08 -8.99
C SER A 16 -11.85 17.68 -9.93
N VAL A 17 -12.68 16.73 -9.51
CA VAL A 17 -13.96 16.47 -10.17
C VAL A 17 -14.99 17.45 -9.60
N THR A 18 -15.69 18.16 -10.48
CA THR A 18 -16.81 19.05 -10.20
C THR A 18 -18.06 18.58 -10.95
N GLU A 19 -19.21 19.19 -10.68
CA GLU A 19 -20.46 18.87 -11.39
C GLU A 19 -20.38 19.15 -12.91
N THR A 20 -19.49 20.05 -13.33
CA THR A 20 -19.34 20.48 -14.73
C THR A 20 -18.19 19.80 -15.47
N GLY A 21 -17.42 18.94 -14.79
CA GLY A 21 -16.27 18.22 -15.38
C GLY A 21 -15.05 18.23 -14.47
N VAL A 22 -13.86 18.10 -15.06
CA VAL A 22 -12.60 18.10 -14.31
C VAL A 22 -11.88 19.44 -14.43
N GLU A 23 -11.52 19.99 -13.29
CA GLU A 23 -10.75 21.24 -13.18
C GLU A 23 -9.31 20.94 -12.78
N CYS A 24 -8.37 21.72 -13.34
CA CYS A 24 -6.95 21.65 -13.01
C CYS A 24 -6.49 22.99 -12.43
N GLU A 25 -6.01 22.96 -11.20
CA GLU A 25 -5.36 24.10 -10.55
C GLU A 25 -3.85 23.85 -10.47
N VAL A 26 -3.04 24.88 -10.70
CA VAL A 26 -1.58 24.81 -10.59
C VAL A 26 -1.18 25.50 -9.30
N ASP A 27 -0.45 24.79 -8.44
CA ASP A 27 0.13 25.31 -7.22
C ASP A 27 1.64 25.47 -7.41
N GLU A 28 2.04 26.72 -7.70
CA GLU A 28 3.43 27.15 -7.86
C GLU A 28 4.07 27.54 -6.52
N SER A 29 3.29 27.56 -5.42
CA SER A 29 3.72 28.07 -4.12
C SER A 29 4.20 26.98 -3.16
N TYR A 30 3.93 25.72 -3.48
CA TYR A 30 4.23 24.59 -2.62
C TYR A 30 5.73 24.38 -2.42
N THR A 31 6.16 24.45 -1.15
CA THR A 31 7.53 24.18 -0.73
C THR A 31 7.56 23.04 0.27
N PRO A 32 8.07 21.85 -0.11
CA PRO A 32 8.10 20.68 0.77
C PRO A 32 8.82 20.94 2.10
N THR A 33 8.32 20.37 3.18
CA THR A 33 8.87 20.62 4.53
C THR A 33 9.58 19.38 5.12
N ILE A 34 10.76 19.59 5.70
CA ILE A 34 11.39 18.62 6.61
C ILE A 34 11.63 19.24 7.98
N TYR A 35 11.80 18.40 9.00
CA TYR A 35 12.13 18.84 10.35
C TYR A 35 13.46 18.26 10.79
N VAL A 36 14.23 19.05 11.53
CA VAL A 36 15.52 18.64 12.10
C VAL A 36 15.54 18.89 13.60
N SER A 37 15.71 17.82 14.39
CA SER A 37 16.00 17.92 15.82
C SER A 37 17.51 17.79 16.08
N VAL A 38 17.95 18.31 17.22
CA VAL A 38 19.35 18.29 17.65
C VAL A 38 19.43 17.64 19.02
N HIS A 39 20.33 16.68 19.19
CA HIS A 39 20.49 15.87 20.39
C HIS A 39 21.96 15.74 20.78
N GLY A 40 22.22 15.34 22.04
CA GLY A 40 23.57 15.13 22.55
C GLY A 40 24.40 16.41 22.51
N ASP A 41 25.61 16.31 21.94
CA ASP A 41 26.55 17.43 21.83
C ASP A 41 26.30 18.34 20.61
N GLY A 42 25.20 18.12 19.88
CA GLY A 42 24.85 18.90 18.70
C GLY A 42 24.56 20.37 19.00
N ASP A 43 24.98 21.26 18.10
CA ASP A 43 24.77 22.69 18.23
C ASP A 43 23.60 23.16 17.36
N PHE A 44 22.49 23.45 18.03
CA PHE A 44 21.26 23.96 17.42
C PHE A 44 21.48 25.27 16.66
N SER A 45 22.34 26.17 17.15
CA SER A 45 22.57 27.47 16.53
C SER A 45 23.38 27.32 15.23
N THR A 46 24.39 26.46 15.26
CA THR A 46 25.20 26.12 14.08
C THR A 46 24.37 25.42 13.01
N ALA A 47 23.54 24.43 13.38
CA ALA A 47 22.65 23.76 12.44
C ALA A 47 21.65 24.73 11.80
N ARG A 48 21.07 25.63 12.59
CA ARG A 48 20.15 26.66 12.09
C ARG A 48 20.82 27.61 11.11
N ALA A 49 22.03 28.07 11.40
CA ALA A 49 22.78 28.94 10.50
C ALA A 49 23.09 28.22 9.18
N ALA A 50 23.61 26.98 9.25
CA ALA A 50 23.93 26.17 8.08
C ALA A 50 22.71 25.91 7.18
N LEU A 51 21.53 25.64 7.77
CA LEU A 51 20.29 25.44 7.00
C LEU A 51 19.77 26.75 6.39
N ARG A 52 19.90 27.89 7.09
CA ARG A 52 19.50 29.20 6.56
C ARG A 52 20.33 29.64 5.36
N ASP A 53 21.61 29.30 5.37
CA ASP A 53 22.54 29.64 4.29
C ASP A 53 22.50 28.60 3.15
N HIS A 54 21.72 27.52 3.30
CA HIS A 54 21.65 26.46 2.29
C HIS A 54 20.82 26.93 1.07
N PRO A 55 21.33 26.81 -0.16
CA PRO A 55 20.69 27.39 -1.35
C PRO A 55 19.34 26.75 -1.71
N ALA A 56 19.08 25.54 -1.21
CA ALA A 56 17.81 24.84 -1.42
C ALA A 56 16.77 25.08 -0.31
N ALA A 57 17.11 25.85 0.73
CA ALA A 57 16.18 26.19 1.80
C ALA A 57 15.44 27.49 1.45
N VAL A 58 14.12 27.44 1.45
CA VAL A 58 13.25 28.61 1.24
C VAL A 58 13.00 29.33 2.56
N ARG A 59 12.69 28.55 3.61
CA ARG A 59 12.43 29.07 4.95
C ARG A 59 13.00 28.13 6.00
N VAL A 60 13.58 28.72 7.05
CA VAL A 60 14.01 27.99 8.25
C VAL A 60 13.41 28.66 9.48
N ALA A 61 12.52 27.94 10.15
CA ALA A 61 11.84 28.40 11.37
C ALA A 61 12.21 27.49 12.56
N VAL A 62 12.09 28.05 13.76
CA VAL A 62 12.17 27.26 15.00
C VAL A 62 10.74 27.07 15.46
N VAL A 63 10.35 25.82 15.66
CA VAL A 63 9.01 25.41 16.09
C VAL A 63 9.13 24.37 17.20
N ASP A 64 8.07 24.20 17.99
CA ASP A 64 7.98 23.17 19.02
C ASP A 64 7.12 22.02 18.48
N GLU A 65 7.71 20.84 18.35
CA GLU A 65 7.07 19.67 17.72
C GLU A 65 7.37 18.40 18.51
N ARG A 66 6.47 17.42 18.50
CA ARG A 66 6.75 16.13 19.15
C ARG A 66 7.51 15.22 18.21
N VAL A 67 8.76 14.93 18.54
CA VAL A 67 9.61 14.00 17.77
C VAL A 67 9.33 12.53 18.08
N SER A 68 8.50 12.24 19.09
CA SER A 68 8.07 10.88 19.42
C SER A 68 6.84 10.89 20.33
N PHE A 69 6.08 9.80 20.33
CA PHE A 69 4.88 9.65 21.17
C PHE A 69 5.11 9.69 22.70
N ARG A 70 6.35 9.47 23.17
CA ARG A 70 6.65 9.39 24.62
C ARG A 70 7.07 10.71 25.25
N HIS A 71 7.37 11.72 24.45
CA HIS A 71 7.94 12.97 24.93
C HIS A 71 7.03 14.14 24.58
N ASP A 72 7.16 15.19 25.38
CA ASP A 72 6.55 16.50 25.12
C ASP A 72 7.19 17.14 23.86
N PRO A 73 6.53 18.15 23.27
CA PRO A 73 7.12 18.91 22.17
C PRO A 73 8.51 19.45 22.54
N GLU A 74 9.45 19.35 21.61
CA GLU A 74 10.79 19.92 21.73
C GLU A 74 11.08 20.86 20.57
N ARG A 75 12.07 21.75 20.78
CA ARG A 75 12.48 22.71 19.76
C ARG A 75 13.14 21.99 18.58
N VAL A 76 12.56 22.15 17.40
CA VAL A 76 13.10 21.63 16.14
C VAL A 76 13.24 22.75 15.11
N LEU A 77 14.01 22.48 14.06
CA LEU A 77 14.13 23.34 12.89
C LEU A 77 13.16 22.83 11.82
N GLN A 78 12.14 23.63 11.52
CA GLN A 78 11.33 23.45 10.31
C GLN A 78 12.09 24.04 9.12
N VAL A 79 12.28 23.25 8.08
CA VAL A 79 13.03 23.61 6.87
C VAL A 79 12.14 23.36 5.66
N ASP A 80 11.63 24.44 5.09
CA ASP A 80 10.91 24.39 3.82
C ASP A 80 11.95 24.47 2.70
N VAL A 81 11.87 23.58 1.73
CA VAL A 81 12.84 23.47 0.64
C VAL A 81 12.21 23.77 -0.72
N VAL A 82 13.06 24.09 -1.70
CA VAL A 82 12.62 24.56 -3.03
C VAL A 82 11.85 23.51 -3.83
N ASP A 83 12.13 22.21 -3.64
CA ASP A 83 11.46 21.13 -4.36
C ASP A 83 11.63 19.76 -3.66
N LEU A 84 11.01 18.71 -4.21
CA LEU A 84 11.10 17.35 -3.69
C LEU A 84 12.50 16.71 -3.82
N LYS A 85 13.34 17.18 -4.75
CA LYS A 85 14.73 16.70 -4.87
C LYS A 85 15.56 17.25 -3.70
N ALA A 86 15.30 18.49 -3.30
CA ALA A 86 15.95 19.17 -2.19
C ALA A 86 15.63 18.51 -0.84
N VAL A 87 14.43 17.95 -0.65
CA VAL A 87 14.07 17.17 0.56
C VAL A 87 15.12 16.10 0.87
N ASN A 88 15.43 15.28 -0.14
CA ASN A 88 16.38 14.18 0.01
C ASN A 88 17.83 14.66 0.12
N SER A 89 18.22 15.69 -0.64
CA SER A 89 19.61 16.18 -0.63
C SER A 89 19.94 16.87 0.70
N VAL A 90 19.06 17.73 1.20
CA VAL A 90 19.20 18.43 2.49
C VAL A 90 19.19 17.42 3.63
N ALA A 91 18.21 16.50 3.67
CA ALA A 91 18.16 15.49 4.74
C ALA A 91 19.41 14.59 4.76
N ARG A 92 19.93 14.18 3.59
CA ARG A 92 21.17 13.41 3.50
C ARG A 92 22.38 14.21 3.97
N MET A 93 22.47 15.50 3.65
CA MET A 93 23.53 16.37 4.15
C MET A 93 23.49 16.45 5.68
N VAL A 94 22.32 16.76 6.25
CA VAL A 94 22.11 16.84 7.70
C VAL A 94 22.46 15.53 8.40
N SER A 95 22.12 14.37 7.81
CA SER A 95 22.43 13.06 8.39
C SER A 95 23.92 12.72 8.49
N LYS A 96 24.79 13.53 7.87
CA LYS A 96 26.26 13.40 7.93
C LYS A 96 26.90 14.36 8.93
N TRP A 97 26.12 15.22 9.58
CA TRP A 97 26.62 16.14 10.58
C TRP A 97 26.88 15.44 11.91
N GLY A 98 27.96 15.83 12.57
CA GLY A 98 28.33 15.32 13.89
C GLY A 98 28.43 13.80 13.93
N SER A 99 28.05 13.23 15.06
CA SER A 99 27.94 11.80 15.28
C SER A 99 26.57 11.26 14.84
N PRO A 100 26.45 9.96 14.50
CA PRO A 100 25.17 9.36 14.13
C PRO A 100 24.08 9.61 15.18
N GLY A 101 22.96 10.20 14.74
CA GLY A 101 21.79 10.48 15.58
C GLY A 101 21.85 11.78 16.38
N GLU A 102 22.92 12.57 16.25
CA GLU A 102 23.07 13.92 16.82
C GLU A 102 22.12 14.91 16.14
N TYR A 103 22.00 14.83 14.80
CA TYR A 103 20.99 15.55 14.01
C TYR A 103 20.05 14.55 13.38
N ARG A 104 18.75 14.65 13.68
CA ARG A 104 17.74 13.71 13.19
C ARG A 104 16.75 14.43 12.31
N CYS A 105 16.47 13.83 11.16
CA CYS A 105 15.49 14.35 10.21
C CYS A 105 14.16 13.61 10.34
N TYR A 106 13.07 14.34 10.15
CA TYR A 106 11.69 13.84 10.17
C TYR A 106 10.94 14.29 8.92
N ASN A 107 9.87 13.56 8.60
CA ASN A 107 9.01 13.79 7.44
C ASN A 107 9.84 13.91 6.16
N VAL A 108 10.72 12.94 5.86
CA VAL A 108 11.65 13.01 4.72
C VAL A 108 11.17 12.12 3.56
N ASP A 109 10.75 10.89 3.86
CA ASP A 109 10.52 9.82 2.89
C ASP A 109 9.04 9.58 2.57
N PHE A 110 8.20 10.59 2.77
CA PHE A 110 6.85 10.60 2.22
C PHE A 110 6.92 10.56 0.68
N SER A 111 6.06 9.74 0.08
CA SER A 111 5.81 9.75 -1.37
C SER A 111 5.28 11.11 -1.83
N ARG A 112 5.47 11.43 -3.10
CA ARG A 112 5.38 12.81 -3.62
C ARG A 112 3.96 13.37 -3.48
N GLU A 113 2.98 12.63 -3.94
CA GLU A 113 1.57 13.01 -3.94
C GLU A 113 0.99 12.92 -2.53
N PHE A 114 1.29 11.85 -1.79
CA PHE A 114 0.92 11.73 -0.38
C PHE A 114 1.48 12.87 0.50
N ARG A 115 2.74 13.27 0.27
CA ARG A 115 3.34 14.41 0.98
C ARG A 115 2.54 15.68 0.77
N TYR A 116 2.17 15.97 -0.48
CA TYR A 116 1.38 17.16 -0.78
C TYR A 116 0.03 17.13 -0.05
N CYS A 117 -0.66 15.98 -0.07
CA CYS A 117 -1.90 15.82 0.70
C CYS A 117 -1.71 16.07 2.20
N LEU A 118 -0.62 15.53 2.76
CA LEU A 118 -0.29 15.76 4.17
C LEU A 118 -0.02 17.24 4.41
N GLU A 119 0.94 17.86 3.75
CA GLU A 119 1.38 19.22 4.07
C GLU A 119 0.28 20.26 3.84
N GLU A 120 -0.44 20.17 2.72
CA GLU A 120 -1.50 21.11 2.35
C GLU A 120 -2.88 20.76 2.92
N GLY A 121 -2.98 19.66 3.67
CA GLY A 121 -4.26 19.22 4.27
C GLY A 121 -5.33 18.87 3.23
N ILE A 122 -4.91 18.37 2.07
CA ILE A 122 -5.82 17.96 0.99
C ILE A 122 -6.33 16.56 1.25
N ASP A 123 -7.65 16.42 1.25
CA ASP A 123 -8.31 15.11 1.19
C ASP A 123 -8.33 14.61 -0.27
N PRO A 124 -7.64 13.50 -0.59
CA PRO A 124 -7.61 12.94 -1.93
C PRO A 124 -8.84 12.06 -2.24
N LEU A 125 -9.81 11.94 -1.33
CA LEU A 125 -11.04 11.20 -1.58
C LEU A 125 -11.93 12.00 -2.56
N PRO A 126 -12.28 11.45 -3.73
CA PRO A 126 -13.19 12.11 -4.65
C PRO A 126 -14.59 12.21 -4.06
N ALA A 127 -15.21 13.39 -4.18
CA ALA A 127 -16.61 13.61 -3.78
C ALA A 127 -17.63 13.05 -4.76
N HIS A 128 -17.21 12.79 -6.00
CA HIS A 128 -18.05 12.28 -7.07
C HIS A 128 -17.55 10.93 -7.55
N LYS A 129 -18.45 10.12 -8.10
CA LYS A 129 -18.10 8.82 -8.67
C LYS A 129 -17.14 9.03 -9.84
N LEU A 130 -15.97 8.40 -9.78
CA LEU A 130 -15.00 8.43 -10.86
C LEU A 130 -15.49 7.58 -12.04
N SER A 131 -15.39 8.14 -13.23
CA SER A 131 -15.59 7.41 -14.48
C SER A 131 -14.36 6.55 -14.79
N GLN A 132 -14.58 5.38 -15.38
CA GLN A 132 -13.52 4.42 -15.66
C GLN A 132 -13.56 3.94 -17.12
N MET A 133 -12.38 3.70 -17.68
CA MET A 133 -12.22 3.06 -18.98
C MET A 133 -11.17 1.96 -18.86
N GLN A 134 -11.53 0.76 -19.29
CA GLN A 134 -10.62 -0.38 -19.37
C GLN A 134 -9.97 -0.43 -20.74
N ILE A 135 -8.65 -0.56 -20.78
CA ILE A 135 -7.86 -0.75 -21.98
C ILE A 135 -7.03 -2.01 -21.79
N ALA A 136 -7.16 -2.96 -22.69
CA ALA A 136 -6.42 -4.21 -22.67
C ALA A 136 -5.69 -4.45 -23.98
N VAL A 137 -4.46 -4.96 -23.87
CA VAL A 137 -3.63 -5.36 -25.01
C VAL A 137 -3.14 -6.79 -24.80
N SER A 138 -3.02 -7.58 -25.87
CA SER A 138 -2.44 -8.92 -25.76
C SER A 138 -0.92 -8.85 -25.52
N GLU A 139 -0.34 -9.87 -24.90
CA GLU A 139 1.12 -9.95 -24.73
C GLU A 139 1.86 -9.96 -26.06
N THR A 140 1.24 -10.52 -27.11
CA THR A 140 1.83 -10.58 -28.46
C THR A 140 1.91 -9.19 -29.08
N GLU A 141 0.82 -8.42 -29.00
CA GLU A 141 0.77 -7.03 -29.48
C GLU A 141 1.77 -6.16 -28.71
N LEU A 142 1.81 -6.28 -27.39
CA LEU A 142 2.75 -5.54 -26.54
C LEU A 142 4.21 -5.87 -26.88
N ALA A 143 4.55 -7.16 -27.05
CA ALA A 143 5.90 -7.60 -27.39
C ALA A 143 6.34 -7.20 -28.81
N SER A 144 5.39 -7.02 -29.73
CA SER A 144 5.69 -6.58 -31.10
C SER A 144 6.13 -5.11 -31.18
N GLU A 145 5.85 -4.34 -30.13
CA GLU A 145 5.93 -2.87 -30.09
C GLU A 145 5.21 -2.22 -31.29
N ARG A 146 4.23 -2.88 -31.91
CA ARG A 146 3.45 -2.38 -33.05
C ARG A 146 2.00 -2.76 -32.83
N VAL A 147 1.33 -2.03 -31.94
CA VAL A 147 -0.04 -2.31 -31.54
C VAL A 147 -0.96 -2.00 -32.72
N THR A 148 -1.53 -3.06 -33.29
CA THR A 148 -2.53 -3.04 -34.36
C THR A 148 -3.89 -3.51 -33.88
N GLU A 149 -3.96 -4.08 -32.67
CA GLU A 149 -5.19 -4.48 -32.01
C GLU A 149 -5.14 -4.19 -30.50
N LEU A 150 -6.21 -3.61 -29.94
CA LEU A 150 -6.43 -3.47 -28.50
C LEU A 150 -7.92 -3.48 -28.18
N THR A 151 -8.29 -3.74 -26.93
CA THR A 151 -9.68 -3.75 -26.47
C THR A 151 -9.95 -2.57 -25.54
N VAL A 152 -11.05 -1.83 -25.76
CA VAL A 152 -11.52 -0.74 -24.90
C VAL A 152 -12.93 -1.05 -24.42
N ASN A 153 -13.16 -1.20 -23.11
CA ASN A 153 -14.46 -1.54 -22.52
C ASN A 153 -15.18 -2.68 -23.28
N ASP A 154 -14.47 -3.80 -23.50
CA ASP A 154 -14.93 -5.00 -24.24
C ASP A 154 -15.10 -4.85 -25.77
N GLU A 155 -14.86 -3.66 -26.33
CA GLU A 155 -14.86 -3.44 -27.78
C GLU A 155 -13.44 -3.51 -28.36
N THR A 156 -13.22 -4.41 -29.33
CA THR A 156 -11.93 -4.53 -30.02
C THR A 156 -11.77 -3.45 -31.08
N ILE A 157 -10.67 -2.71 -31.00
CA ILE A 157 -10.18 -1.77 -32.00
C ILE A 157 -9.06 -2.48 -32.76
N ALA A 158 -9.20 -2.64 -34.08
CA ALA A 158 -8.18 -3.24 -34.94
C ALA A 158 -7.99 -2.40 -36.21
N GLY A 159 -6.74 -2.25 -36.66
CA GLY A 159 -6.42 -1.45 -37.85
C GLY A 159 -4.91 -1.27 -38.05
N SER A 160 -4.52 -0.26 -38.84
CA SER A 160 -3.12 0.17 -38.84
C SER A 160 -2.77 0.78 -37.47
N GLY A 161 -1.48 0.84 -37.14
CA GLY A 161 -1.06 1.47 -35.88
C GLY A 161 -1.50 2.93 -35.74
N ALA A 162 -1.67 3.66 -36.85
CA ALA A 162 -2.22 5.01 -36.86
C ALA A 162 -3.73 5.01 -36.58
N ASP A 163 -4.48 4.07 -37.16
CA ASP A 163 -5.92 3.94 -36.94
C ASP A 163 -6.23 3.61 -35.47
N VAL A 164 -5.44 2.71 -34.86
CA VAL A 164 -5.57 2.35 -33.45
C VAL A 164 -5.29 3.53 -32.54
N LEU A 165 -4.21 4.28 -32.78
CA LEU A 165 -3.87 5.48 -31.99
C LEU A 165 -4.95 6.56 -32.10
N ALA A 166 -5.43 6.84 -33.32
CA ALA A 166 -6.48 7.82 -33.56
C ALA A 166 -7.79 7.42 -32.87
N THR A 167 -8.23 6.17 -33.08
CA THR A 167 -9.48 5.66 -32.48
C THR A 167 -9.41 5.65 -30.95
N LEU A 168 -8.26 5.26 -30.38
CA LEU A 168 -8.07 5.28 -28.92
C LEU A 168 -8.10 6.71 -28.37
N SER A 169 -7.40 7.65 -29.03
CA SER A 169 -7.38 9.06 -28.63
C SER A 169 -8.80 9.65 -28.67
N ASP A 170 -9.53 9.45 -29.77
CA ASP A 170 -10.91 9.92 -29.94
C ASP A 170 -11.84 9.35 -28.87
N ARG A 171 -11.68 8.06 -28.53
CA ARG A 171 -12.49 7.39 -27.50
C ARG A 171 -12.19 7.94 -26.10
N VAL A 172 -10.93 8.14 -25.76
CA VAL A 172 -10.51 8.72 -24.48
C VAL A 172 -10.99 10.16 -24.35
N GLU A 173 -10.89 10.97 -25.41
CA GLU A 173 -11.38 12.34 -25.42
C GLU A 173 -12.90 12.42 -25.32
N SER A 174 -13.63 11.56 -26.04
CA SER A 174 -15.10 11.57 -26.03
C SER A 174 -15.70 11.10 -24.71
N VAL A 175 -15.08 10.12 -24.05
CA VAL A 175 -15.56 9.58 -22.77
C VAL A 175 -15.06 10.40 -21.58
N ASP A 176 -13.88 11.01 -21.71
CA ASP A 176 -13.12 11.69 -20.66
C ASP A 176 -13.02 10.92 -19.32
N PRO A 177 -12.49 9.68 -19.32
CA PRO A 177 -12.46 8.85 -18.12
C PRO A 177 -11.49 9.37 -17.05
N ASP A 178 -11.92 9.40 -15.79
CA ASP A 178 -11.05 9.80 -14.67
C ASP A 178 -9.98 8.75 -14.35
N VAL A 179 -10.34 7.48 -14.54
CA VAL A 179 -9.50 6.31 -14.28
C VAL A 179 -9.31 5.51 -15.56
N LEU A 180 -8.05 5.28 -15.92
CA LEU A 180 -7.65 4.32 -16.96
C LEU A 180 -7.21 3.03 -16.27
N PHE A 181 -8.00 1.98 -16.44
CA PHE A 181 -7.64 0.64 -16.01
C PHE A 181 -6.92 -0.07 -17.15
N LEU A 182 -5.63 -0.32 -16.99
CA LEU A 182 -4.80 -0.99 -17.99
C LEU A 182 -4.54 -2.42 -17.54
N ASN A 183 -4.69 -3.41 -18.42
CA ASN A 183 -4.25 -4.78 -18.07
C ASN A 183 -2.73 -4.83 -17.82
N THR A 184 -1.97 -3.95 -18.46
CA THR A 184 -0.56 -3.67 -18.18
C THR A 184 -0.23 -2.22 -18.51
N SER A 185 0.45 -1.52 -17.59
CA SER A 185 0.83 -0.12 -17.81
C SER A 185 2.03 0.06 -18.75
N ASP A 186 2.76 -1.03 -19.06
CA ASP A 186 3.80 -1.05 -20.10
C ASP A 186 3.24 -0.72 -21.51
N LEU A 187 1.92 -0.75 -21.69
CA LEU A 187 1.25 -0.27 -22.91
C LEU A 187 1.51 1.23 -23.17
N ILE A 188 1.61 2.06 -22.13
CA ILE A 188 1.77 3.52 -22.25
C ILE A 188 3.00 3.87 -23.11
N PRO A 189 4.24 3.49 -22.74
CA PRO A 189 5.40 3.81 -23.55
C PRO A 189 5.31 3.23 -24.97
N VAL A 190 4.73 2.05 -25.15
CA VAL A 190 4.59 1.42 -26.48
C VAL A 190 3.70 2.27 -27.40
N LEU A 191 2.57 2.78 -26.90
CA LEU A 191 1.68 3.64 -27.67
C LEU A 191 2.34 4.96 -28.05
N PHE A 192 3.01 5.63 -27.11
CA PHE A 192 3.71 6.89 -27.39
C PHE A 192 4.88 6.69 -28.36
N GLN A 193 5.68 5.61 -28.22
CA GLN A 193 6.75 5.29 -29.17
C GLN A 193 6.21 4.90 -30.56
N GLN A 194 5.01 4.32 -30.64
CA GLN A 194 4.33 4.10 -31.92
C GLN A 194 3.92 5.42 -32.56
N ALA A 195 3.35 6.35 -31.78
CA ALA A 195 2.98 7.67 -32.27
C ALA A 195 4.21 8.43 -32.82
N ASP A 196 5.33 8.42 -32.09
CA ASP A 196 6.59 9.04 -32.51
C ASP A 196 7.13 8.43 -33.83
N ARG A 197 7.04 7.10 -34.00
CA ARG A 197 7.50 6.41 -35.23
C ARG A 197 6.62 6.71 -36.44
N LEU A 198 5.33 6.95 -36.21
CA LEU A 198 4.35 7.23 -37.25
C LEU A 198 4.18 8.74 -37.52
N ASP A 199 4.83 9.59 -36.72
CA ASP A 199 4.73 11.06 -36.79
C ASP A 199 3.28 11.54 -36.67
N VAL A 200 2.54 10.97 -35.70
CA VAL A 200 1.15 11.32 -35.39
C VAL A 200 1.04 11.92 -33.99
N GLU A 201 0.21 12.95 -33.84
CA GLU A 201 -0.11 13.49 -32.52
C GLU A 201 -0.93 12.45 -31.72
N PHE A 202 -0.54 12.22 -30.47
CA PHE A 202 -1.19 11.25 -29.60
C PHE A 202 -1.19 11.73 -28.15
N GLN A 203 -2.36 11.67 -27.50
CA GLN A 203 -2.54 12.10 -26.14
C GLN A 203 -3.48 11.16 -25.39
N LEU A 204 -3.07 10.71 -24.19
CA LEU A 204 -3.93 9.96 -23.27
C LEU A 204 -4.29 10.75 -22.01
N GLY A 205 -3.40 11.62 -21.54
CA GLY A 205 -3.67 12.50 -20.41
C GLY A 205 -4.65 13.63 -20.76
N ARG A 206 -5.09 14.37 -19.74
CA ARG A 206 -5.79 15.65 -19.92
C ARG A 206 -4.84 16.80 -20.29
N ARG A 207 -3.52 16.60 -20.10
CA ARG A 207 -2.45 17.42 -20.69
C ARG A 207 -1.53 16.52 -21.55
N PRO A 208 -0.79 17.11 -22.51
CA PRO A 208 0.16 16.37 -23.33
C PRO A 208 1.22 15.61 -22.52
N GLY A 209 1.70 14.51 -23.09
CA GLY A 209 2.82 13.73 -22.57
C GLY A 209 2.46 12.67 -21.52
N TRP A 210 3.50 12.00 -21.05
CA TRP A 210 3.46 10.97 -20.00
C TRP A 210 4.78 11.02 -19.22
N GLN A 211 4.80 10.46 -18.02
CA GLN A 211 6.01 10.39 -17.21
C GLN A 211 6.28 8.96 -16.75
N GLN A 212 7.55 8.58 -16.71
CA GLN A 212 8.00 7.40 -15.98
C GLN A 212 8.44 7.81 -14.58
N LEU A 213 7.64 7.44 -13.57
CA LEU A 213 7.90 7.78 -12.17
C LEU A 213 8.99 6.90 -11.55
N THR A 214 9.04 5.62 -11.95
CA THR A 214 10.04 4.66 -11.47
C THR A 214 10.31 3.61 -12.55
N GLY A 215 11.57 3.23 -12.70
CA GLY A 215 12.00 2.16 -13.61
C GLY A 215 11.63 0.76 -13.13
N LYS A 216 11.78 -0.24 -14.02
CA LYS A 216 11.70 -1.65 -13.62
C LYS A 216 12.79 -1.92 -12.58
N SER A 217 12.42 -2.57 -11.48
CA SER A 217 13.38 -2.95 -10.44
C SER A 217 13.16 -4.39 -10.02
N THR A 218 14.25 -5.03 -9.62
CA THR A 218 14.23 -6.38 -9.10
C THR A 218 14.57 -6.28 -7.61
N TYR A 219 13.75 -6.90 -6.77
CA TYR A 219 13.99 -6.94 -5.34
C TYR A 219 14.05 -8.40 -4.89
N GLU A 220 15.00 -8.74 -4.05
CA GLU A 220 15.07 -10.06 -3.45
C GLU A 220 14.35 -10.04 -2.10
N SER A 221 13.38 -10.94 -1.94
CA SER A 221 12.64 -11.11 -0.71
C SER A 221 12.57 -12.62 -0.41
N TYR A 222 13.14 -13.04 0.71
CA TYR A 222 13.18 -14.45 1.15
C TYR A 222 13.84 -15.42 0.15
N GLY A 223 14.88 -14.98 -0.55
CA GLY A 223 15.53 -15.79 -1.59
C GLY A 223 14.67 -15.99 -2.85
N GLN A 224 13.52 -15.31 -2.94
CA GLN A 224 12.74 -15.16 -4.16
C GLN A 224 13.05 -13.81 -4.80
N VAL A 225 13.26 -13.82 -6.10
CA VAL A 225 13.49 -12.63 -6.90
C VAL A 225 12.13 -12.11 -7.34
N GLY A 226 11.67 -11.01 -6.73
CA GLY A 226 10.48 -10.27 -7.14
C GLY A 226 10.83 -9.19 -8.18
N HIS A 227 9.91 -8.94 -9.10
CA HIS A 227 10.03 -7.87 -10.09
C HIS A 227 8.96 -6.81 -9.82
N SER A 228 9.39 -5.57 -9.58
CA SER A 228 8.51 -4.40 -9.59
C SER A 228 8.51 -3.79 -11.01
N PRO A 229 7.35 -3.73 -11.69
CA PRO A 229 7.27 -3.12 -13.01
C PRO A 229 7.47 -1.60 -12.92
N ALA A 230 7.69 -0.98 -14.07
CA ALA A 230 7.81 0.46 -14.17
C ALA A 230 6.48 1.13 -13.78
N ARG A 231 6.57 2.34 -13.25
CA ARG A 231 5.42 3.14 -12.84
C ARG A 231 5.30 4.33 -13.76
N TYR A 232 4.11 4.54 -14.30
CA TYR A 232 3.84 5.60 -15.26
C TYR A 232 2.83 6.60 -14.70
N ASN A 233 2.80 7.78 -15.30
CA ASN A 233 1.85 8.83 -15.00
C ASN A 233 1.31 9.45 -16.28
N LEU A 234 -0.01 9.70 -16.29
CA LEU A 234 -0.70 10.47 -17.32
C LEU A 234 -1.33 11.69 -16.63
N PRO A 235 -0.98 12.92 -17.02
CA PRO A 235 -1.50 14.12 -16.38
C PRO A 235 -3.04 14.12 -16.35
N GLY A 236 -3.62 14.28 -15.17
CA GLY A 236 -5.07 14.35 -14.98
C GLY A 236 -5.84 13.06 -15.17
N ARG A 237 -5.22 11.89 -15.38
CA ARG A 237 -5.93 10.59 -15.31
C ARG A 237 -5.24 9.62 -14.37
N VAL A 238 -6.00 8.95 -13.52
CA VAL A 238 -5.48 7.92 -12.63
C VAL A 238 -5.23 6.66 -13.43
N ILE A 239 -4.03 6.10 -13.31
CA ILE A 239 -3.72 4.79 -13.90
C ILE A 239 -3.89 3.71 -12.83
N ILE A 240 -4.68 2.69 -13.13
CA ILE A 240 -4.71 1.43 -12.37
C ILE A 240 -4.12 0.35 -13.27
N ASP A 241 -3.00 -0.23 -12.85
CA ASP A 241 -2.29 -1.27 -13.60
C ASP A 241 -2.67 -2.66 -13.08
N GLY A 242 -3.48 -3.40 -13.84
CA GLY A 242 -3.94 -4.75 -13.50
C GLY A 242 -2.81 -5.76 -13.31
N SER A 243 -1.64 -5.56 -13.96
CA SER A 243 -0.48 -6.44 -13.82
C SER A 243 0.30 -6.23 -12.51
N ASN A 244 0.11 -5.08 -11.85
CA ASN A 244 0.90 -4.66 -10.68
C ASN A 244 0.06 -4.31 -9.45
N THR A 245 -1.26 -4.24 -9.60
CA THR A 245 -2.14 -3.78 -8.53
C THR A 245 -2.62 -4.97 -7.71
N PHE A 246 -1.94 -5.24 -6.59
CA PHE A 246 -2.40 -6.23 -5.62
C PHE A 246 -3.79 -5.89 -5.07
N MET A 247 -4.02 -4.60 -4.76
CA MET A 247 -5.25 -4.17 -4.07
C MET A 247 -6.50 -4.38 -4.92
N TRP A 248 -6.48 -3.95 -6.18
CA TRP A 248 -7.56 -4.19 -7.15
C TRP A 248 -7.94 -5.66 -7.26
N ASN A 249 -6.96 -6.57 -7.35
CA ASN A 249 -7.25 -8.01 -7.46
C ASN A 249 -7.91 -8.59 -6.20
N GLN A 250 -7.75 -7.95 -5.05
CA GLN A 250 -8.46 -8.30 -3.83
C GLN A 250 -9.82 -7.59 -3.70
N THR A 251 -10.08 -6.58 -4.52
CA THR A 251 -11.10 -5.55 -4.28
C THR A 251 -11.72 -5.02 -5.58
N ASN A 252 -11.92 -3.70 -5.67
CA ASN A 252 -12.38 -2.94 -6.81
C ASN A 252 -12.05 -1.45 -6.57
N LEU A 253 -12.61 -0.56 -7.40
CA LEU A 253 -12.43 0.88 -7.24
C LEU A 253 -12.94 1.41 -5.90
N ASP A 254 -14.16 1.10 -5.49
CA ASP A 254 -14.71 1.59 -4.21
C ASP A 254 -13.87 1.12 -3.01
N GLY A 255 -13.32 -0.08 -3.11
CA GLY A 255 -12.43 -0.64 -2.12
C GLY A 255 -11.08 0.06 -2.02
N CYS A 256 -10.52 0.42 -3.16
CA CYS A 256 -9.39 1.34 -3.22
C CYS A 256 -9.76 2.69 -2.61
N LEU A 257 -10.94 3.24 -2.89
CA LEU A 257 -11.40 4.53 -2.35
C LEU A 257 -11.59 4.50 -0.83
N TYR A 258 -12.10 3.41 -0.26
CA TYR A 258 -12.11 3.21 1.20
C TYR A 258 -10.68 3.33 1.77
N LEU A 259 -9.69 2.73 1.12
CA LEU A 259 -8.32 2.82 1.61
C LEU A 259 -7.66 4.17 1.33
N VAL A 260 -8.10 4.90 0.30
CA VAL A 260 -7.72 6.30 0.10
C VAL A 260 -8.19 7.12 1.29
N GLU A 261 -9.45 6.95 1.72
CA GLU A 261 -10.01 7.62 2.90
C GLU A 261 -9.22 7.30 4.17
N GLN A 262 -8.90 6.02 4.41
CA GLN A 262 -8.19 5.62 5.63
C GLN A 262 -6.73 6.08 5.64
N SER A 263 -6.02 5.97 4.52
CA SER A 263 -4.58 6.24 4.45
C SER A 263 -4.23 7.68 4.05
N GLY A 264 -5.15 8.41 3.44
CA GLY A 264 -4.93 9.69 2.79
C GLY A 264 -3.97 9.63 1.60
N LYS A 265 -3.68 8.44 1.06
CA LYS A 265 -2.86 8.27 -0.14
C LYS A 265 -3.70 8.44 -1.40
N PRO A 266 -3.27 9.26 -2.38
CA PRO A 266 -3.98 9.42 -3.64
C PRO A 266 -4.17 8.09 -4.39
N LEU A 267 -5.28 7.95 -5.12
CA LEU A 267 -5.73 6.68 -5.69
C LEU A 267 -4.69 6.00 -6.58
N GLN A 268 -4.00 6.73 -7.46
CA GLN A 268 -2.96 6.17 -8.32
C GLN A 268 -1.77 5.63 -7.50
N GLU A 269 -1.41 6.35 -6.44
CA GLU A 269 -0.35 5.90 -5.56
C GLU A 269 -0.76 4.66 -4.77
N LEU A 270 -2.02 4.63 -4.32
CA LEU A 270 -2.58 3.48 -3.62
C LEU A 270 -2.61 2.22 -4.50
N ALA A 271 -2.93 2.37 -5.79
CA ALA A 271 -3.03 1.25 -6.72
C ALA A 271 -1.74 0.41 -6.81
N TRP A 272 -0.55 1.02 -6.84
CA TRP A 272 0.71 0.27 -6.85
C TRP A 272 1.35 0.06 -5.46
N SER A 273 0.66 0.45 -4.39
CA SER A 273 1.19 0.36 -3.03
C SER A 273 0.98 -1.04 -2.45
N SER A 274 1.97 -1.52 -1.70
CA SER A 274 1.77 -2.70 -0.86
C SER A 274 0.86 -2.37 0.32
N ILE A 275 0.24 -3.38 0.90
CA ILE A 275 -0.57 -3.24 2.12
C ILE A 275 0.23 -2.63 3.27
N GLY A 276 1.49 -3.04 3.42
CA GLY A 276 2.38 -2.44 4.40
C GLY A 276 2.50 -0.93 4.19
N ASN A 277 2.67 -0.49 2.95
CA ASN A 277 2.73 0.93 2.62
C ASN A 277 1.42 1.68 2.89
N ILE A 278 0.26 1.07 2.59
CA ILE A 278 -1.05 1.64 2.89
C ILE A 278 -1.25 1.78 4.40
N LEU A 279 -0.96 0.73 5.18
CA LEU A 279 -1.03 0.79 6.64
C LEU A 279 -0.06 1.83 7.21
N THR A 280 1.15 1.94 6.66
CA THR A 280 2.08 3.02 7.01
C THR A 280 1.47 4.40 6.73
N GLY A 281 0.68 4.56 5.66
CA GLY A 281 -0.10 5.78 5.40
C GLY A 281 -1.12 6.09 6.51
N VAL A 282 -1.94 5.11 6.91
CA VAL A 282 -2.89 5.25 8.04
C VAL A 282 -2.17 5.61 9.33
N GLN A 283 -1.04 4.96 9.58
CA GLN A 283 -0.15 5.25 10.69
C GLN A 283 0.36 6.71 10.65
N ILE A 284 0.83 7.18 9.51
CA ILE A 284 1.32 8.56 9.36
C ILE A 284 0.20 9.57 9.60
N GLN A 285 -1.01 9.32 9.10
CA GLN A 285 -2.18 10.15 9.38
C GLN A 285 -2.47 10.23 10.89
N GLU A 286 -2.47 9.10 11.58
CA GLU A 286 -2.73 9.06 13.02
C GLU A 286 -1.58 9.70 13.83
N ALA A 287 -0.33 9.59 13.37
CA ALA A 287 0.80 10.26 14.01
C ALA A 287 0.66 11.78 13.90
N ARG A 288 0.26 12.26 12.71
CA ARG A 288 -0.01 13.68 12.45
C ARG A 288 -1.17 14.21 13.29
N ARG A 289 -2.27 13.47 13.43
CA ARG A 289 -3.41 13.85 14.30
C ARG A 289 -3.02 14.04 15.77
N ARG A 290 -1.90 13.43 16.19
CA ARG A 290 -1.35 13.52 17.55
C ARG A 290 -0.16 14.48 17.65
N ASP A 291 0.08 15.28 16.61
CA ASP A 291 1.19 16.22 16.45
C ASP A 291 2.57 15.56 16.64
N VAL A 292 2.72 14.34 16.10
CA VAL A 292 3.98 13.57 16.16
C VAL A 292 4.64 13.50 14.79
N LEU A 293 5.87 13.99 14.71
CA LEU A 293 6.72 13.92 13.53
C LEU A 293 7.13 12.47 13.20
N VAL A 294 7.21 12.15 11.91
CA VAL A 294 7.55 10.81 11.43
C VAL A 294 9.06 10.71 11.23
N PRO A 295 9.78 9.84 11.96
CA PRO A 295 11.24 9.77 11.85
C PRO A 295 11.68 9.16 10.51
N TRP A 296 12.69 9.75 9.86
CA TRP A 296 13.24 9.20 8.61
C TRP A 296 14.00 7.88 8.80
N ARG A 297 14.62 7.69 9.96
CA ARG A 297 15.37 6.48 10.30
C ARG A 297 14.98 5.99 11.69
N SER A 298 15.09 4.67 11.89
CA SER A 298 14.97 4.11 13.22
C SER A 298 16.20 4.47 14.05
N TRP A 299 16.03 5.44 14.96
CA TRP A 299 17.04 5.85 15.93
C TRP A 299 16.88 5.14 17.28
N ARG A 300 15.84 4.34 17.43
CA ARG A 300 15.63 3.53 18.63
C ARG A 300 16.30 2.19 18.45
N HIS A 301 17.47 2.04 19.06
CA HIS A 301 18.09 0.75 19.21
C HIS A 301 17.28 -0.08 20.22
N GLU A 302 17.17 -1.37 19.92
CA GLU A 302 16.67 -2.32 20.89
C GLU A 302 17.61 -2.36 22.10
N GLN A 303 17.04 -2.45 23.30
CA GLN A 303 17.85 -2.65 24.50
C GLN A 303 18.57 -4.00 24.42
N PHE A 304 19.78 -4.08 24.98
CA PHE A 304 20.49 -5.34 25.09
C PHE A 304 19.63 -6.40 25.77
N LYS A 305 19.50 -7.55 25.11
CA LYS A 305 18.81 -8.73 25.60
C LYS A 305 19.78 -9.89 25.70
N THR A 306 19.57 -10.74 26.70
CA THR A 306 20.23 -12.04 26.74
C THR A 306 19.73 -12.92 25.58
N MET A 307 20.50 -13.95 25.22
CA MET A 307 20.09 -14.91 24.19
C MET A 307 18.75 -15.59 24.54
N CYS A 308 18.52 -15.90 25.81
CA CYS A 308 17.25 -16.49 26.25
C CYS A 308 16.09 -15.51 26.05
N GLN A 309 16.25 -14.25 26.45
CA GLN A 309 15.21 -13.24 26.24
C GLN A 309 14.92 -12.98 24.76
N LEU A 310 15.93 -13.05 23.88
CA LEU A 310 15.70 -12.98 22.44
C LEU A 310 14.91 -14.19 21.94
N HIS A 311 15.29 -15.40 22.38
CA HIS A 311 14.58 -16.62 22.04
C HIS A 311 13.11 -16.61 22.51
N ASP A 312 12.87 -16.12 23.73
CA ASP A 312 11.54 -16.06 24.32
C ASP A 312 10.68 -14.96 23.70
N ALA A 313 11.27 -13.82 23.31
CA ALA A 313 10.57 -12.70 22.68
C ALA A 313 10.29 -12.91 21.18
N ASP A 314 11.12 -13.67 20.46
CA ASP A 314 11.01 -13.90 19.01
C ASP A 314 10.30 -15.22 18.67
N ARG A 315 9.34 -15.62 19.51
CA ARG A 315 8.54 -16.84 19.28
C ARG A 315 7.45 -16.54 18.26
N GLY A 316 7.37 -17.40 17.23
CA GLY A 316 6.25 -17.42 16.29
C GLY A 316 4.97 -17.95 16.93
N GLY A 317 3.92 -18.10 16.11
CA GLY A 317 2.68 -18.74 16.54
C GLY A 317 2.93 -20.15 17.08
N PHE A 318 2.13 -20.57 18.07
CA PHE A 318 2.20 -21.93 18.60
C PHE A 318 1.68 -22.93 17.56
N THR A 319 2.50 -23.92 17.23
CA THR A 319 2.13 -24.99 16.28
C THR A 319 1.90 -26.29 17.03
N PHE A 320 0.71 -26.87 16.90
CA PHE A 320 0.45 -28.24 17.35
C PHE A 320 1.09 -29.22 16.37
N ALA A 321 1.76 -30.25 16.89
CA ALA A 321 2.15 -31.38 16.06
C ALA A 321 0.88 -32.11 15.62
N PRO A 322 0.61 -32.25 14.31
CA PRO A 322 -0.60 -32.91 13.85
C PRO A 322 -0.49 -34.43 14.06
N ASP A 323 -1.62 -35.07 14.35
CA ASP A 323 -1.71 -36.53 14.30
C ASP A 323 -1.57 -36.98 12.84
N VAL A 324 -0.52 -37.76 12.54
CA VAL A 324 -0.22 -38.18 11.17
C VAL A 324 -1.19 -39.28 10.73
N GLY A 325 -1.96 -39.01 9.68
CA GLY A 325 -2.91 -39.95 9.12
C GLY A 325 -3.87 -39.30 8.13
N LEU A 326 -4.76 -40.10 7.56
CA LEU A 326 -5.94 -39.61 6.87
C LEU A 326 -7.02 -39.33 7.91
N HIS A 327 -7.59 -38.13 7.87
CA HIS A 327 -8.68 -37.72 8.75
C HIS A 327 -9.91 -37.41 7.91
N GLU A 328 -11.07 -37.82 8.40
CA GLU A 328 -12.38 -37.47 7.87
C GLU A 328 -13.08 -36.54 8.89
N ASP A 329 -14.10 -35.79 8.46
CA ASP A 329 -14.86 -34.86 9.31
C ASP A 329 -14.00 -33.77 10.00
N VAL A 330 -13.05 -33.20 9.25
CA VAL A 330 -12.16 -32.13 9.76
C VAL A 330 -12.87 -30.78 9.71
N HIS A 331 -12.91 -30.09 10.87
CA HIS A 331 -13.40 -28.72 10.99
C HIS A 331 -12.25 -27.74 11.19
N GLU A 332 -12.20 -26.69 10.39
CA GLU A 332 -11.25 -25.59 10.55
C GLU A 332 -11.90 -24.46 11.37
N LEU A 333 -11.24 -24.07 12.46
CA LEU A 333 -11.63 -22.95 13.30
C LEU A 333 -10.56 -21.87 13.20
N ASP A 334 -10.94 -20.70 12.66
CA ASP A 334 -10.07 -19.55 12.56
C ASP A 334 -10.44 -18.46 13.59
N PHE A 335 -9.44 -17.92 14.27
CA PHE A 335 -9.62 -16.77 15.14
C PHE A 335 -9.68 -15.51 14.28
N SER A 336 -10.88 -14.96 14.15
CA SER A 336 -11.11 -13.70 13.43
C SER A 336 -10.18 -12.59 13.94
N SER A 337 -9.14 -12.30 13.19
CA SER A 337 -8.21 -11.19 13.47
C SER A 337 -7.52 -11.25 14.82
N LEU A 338 -6.95 -12.41 15.14
CA LEU A 338 -6.29 -12.65 16.42
C LEU A 338 -5.34 -11.50 16.81
N TYR A 339 -4.33 -11.18 16.00
CA TYR A 339 -3.33 -10.17 16.36
C TYR A 339 -3.87 -8.73 16.42
N PRO A 340 -4.64 -8.23 15.43
CA PRO A 340 -5.28 -6.92 15.55
C PRO A 340 -6.17 -6.80 16.80
N ASN A 341 -6.95 -7.84 17.11
CA ASN A 341 -7.76 -7.86 18.33
C ASN A 341 -6.90 -7.88 19.59
N ILE A 342 -5.80 -8.65 19.63
CA ILE A 342 -4.85 -8.61 20.77
C ILE A 342 -4.28 -7.19 20.92
N ILE A 343 -3.84 -6.56 19.82
CA ILE A 343 -3.29 -5.21 19.84
C ILE A 343 -4.28 -4.21 20.44
N VAL A 344 -5.53 -4.23 19.97
CA VAL A 344 -6.58 -3.32 20.44
C VAL A 344 -6.99 -3.65 21.88
N THR A 345 -7.38 -4.90 22.15
CA THR A 345 -7.93 -5.31 23.46
C THR A 345 -6.88 -5.31 24.59
N ARG A 346 -5.60 -5.50 24.26
CA ARG A 346 -4.48 -5.48 25.22
C ARG A 346 -3.64 -4.22 25.11
N ASN A 347 -4.06 -3.21 24.35
CA ASN A 347 -3.39 -1.92 24.22
C ASN A 347 -1.90 -2.01 23.83
N VAL A 348 -1.56 -2.95 22.93
CA VAL A 348 -0.17 -3.22 22.53
C VAL A 348 0.31 -2.14 21.57
N SER A 349 1.09 -1.17 22.06
CA SER A 349 1.65 -0.11 21.23
C SER A 349 3.11 0.22 21.62
N PRO A 350 4.02 0.53 20.67
CA PRO A 350 5.44 0.71 20.96
C PRO A 350 5.74 1.76 22.03
N GLU A 351 4.91 2.79 22.12
CA GLU A 351 5.04 3.86 23.10
C GLU A 351 4.47 3.51 24.48
N LYS A 352 3.61 2.49 24.58
CA LYS A 352 2.93 2.05 25.81
C LYS A 352 3.53 0.79 26.44
N ILE A 353 4.39 0.07 25.72
CA ILE A 353 5.14 -1.08 26.26
C ILE A 353 6.33 -0.61 27.09
N ARG A 354 6.52 -1.16 28.30
CA ARG A 354 7.60 -0.82 29.23
C ARG A 354 7.64 0.68 29.54
N CYS A 355 6.51 1.22 30.02
CA CYS A 355 6.46 2.59 30.52
C CYS A 355 7.10 2.69 31.90
N GLU A 356 7.58 3.89 32.25
CA GLU A 356 8.10 4.17 33.61
C GLU A 356 6.97 4.18 34.64
N CYS A 357 5.75 4.54 34.23
CA CYS A 357 4.55 4.58 35.07
C CYS A 357 4.15 3.23 35.70
N HIS A 358 4.57 2.13 35.09
CA HIS A 358 4.16 0.77 35.43
C HIS A 358 5.37 -0.18 35.40
N ALA A 359 6.51 0.27 35.94
CA ALA A 359 7.76 -0.48 35.89
C ALA A 359 7.70 -1.84 36.62
N ASP A 360 6.83 -1.96 37.64
CA ASP A 360 6.68 -3.15 38.47
C ASP A 360 5.64 -4.16 37.95
N ARG A 361 5.07 -3.93 36.75
CA ARG A 361 4.07 -4.81 36.14
C ARG A 361 4.70 -5.75 35.10
N GLU A 362 4.15 -6.95 35.02
CA GLU A 362 4.54 -8.00 34.07
C GLU A 362 3.29 -8.47 33.30
N ASP A 363 2.75 -7.61 32.45
CA ASP A 363 1.48 -7.85 31.75
C ASP A 363 1.62 -8.82 30.57
N VAL A 364 2.80 -8.88 29.94
CA VAL A 364 3.07 -9.79 28.81
C VAL A 364 3.65 -11.12 29.32
N PRO A 365 2.98 -12.27 29.04
CA PRO A 365 3.45 -13.58 29.44
C PRO A 365 4.87 -13.89 28.96
N ASP A 366 5.60 -14.68 29.74
CA ASP A 366 6.97 -15.17 29.49
C ASP A 366 8.09 -14.12 29.46
N ILE A 367 7.83 -12.90 28.98
CA ILE A 367 8.85 -11.84 28.81
C ILE A 367 8.74 -10.69 29.82
N GLY A 368 7.66 -10.66 30.61
CA GLY A 368 7.50 -9.74 31.75
C GLY A 368 7.42 -8.26 31.37
N TYR A 369 6.88 -7.92 30.20
CA TYR A 369 6.76 -6.52 29.79
C TYR A 369 5.50 -5.91 30.39
N SER A 370 5.60 -4.68 30.91
CA SER A 370 4.42 -3.89 31.27
C SER A 370 3.76 -3.25 30.05
N ILE A 371 2.45 -3.09 30.10
CA ILE A 371 1.66 -2.33 29.14
C ILE A 371 0.90 -1.25 29.91
N CYS A 372 1.11 0.01 29.52
CA CYS A 372 0.40 1.13 30.13
C CYS A 372 -1.11 1.08 29.85
N ASP A 373 -1.91 1.54 30.81
CA ASP A 373 -3.37 1.62 30.68
C ASP A 373 -3.80 2.79 29.77
N ASP A 374 -2.94 3.80 29.59
CA ASP A 374 -3.18 4.90 28.66
C ASP A 374 -3.25 4.37 27.22
N ARG A 375 -4.31 4.75 26.52
CA ARG A 375 -4.58 4.30 25.15
C ARG A 375 -3.41 4.56 24.20
N GLY A 376 -3.02 3.51 23.49
CA GLY A 376 -1.93 3.50 22.55
C GLY A 376 -2.30 4.10 21.19
N TYR A 377 -1.29 4.33 20.39
CA TYR A 377 -1.35 4.81 19.02
C TYR A 377 -1.76 3.71 18.03
N LEU A 378 -1.19 2.51 18.14
CA LEU A 378 -1.57 1.40 17.25
C LEU A 378 -3.03 0.95 17.42
N PRO A 379 -3.60 0.89 18.63
CA PRO A 379 -5.03 0.68 18.79
C PRO A 379 -5.91 1.69 18.04
N ASP A 380 -5.54 2.97 17.99
CA ASP A 380 -6.30 3.99 17.25
C ASP A 380 -6.19 3.86 15.74
N VAL A 381 -5.09 3.28 15.26
CA VAL A 381 -4.93 2.92 13.84
C VAL A 381 -5.79 1.70 13.48
N LEU A 382 -5.87 0.69 14.34
CA LEU A 382 -6.45 -0.62 13.98
C LEU A 382 -7.92 -0.78 14.37
N GLU A 383 -8.36 -0.21 15.48
CA GLU A 383 -9.74 -0.38 15.97
C GLU A 383 -10.79 0.11 14.96
N PRO A 384 -10.63 1.27 14.28
CA PRO A 384 -11.58 1.69 13.24
C PRO A 384 -11.69 0.67 12.11
N LEU A 385 -10.56 0.17 11.59
CA LEU A 385 -10.54 -0.82 10.51
C LEU A 385 -11.24 -2.13 10.89
N ILE A 386 -11.12 -2.56 12.16
CA ILE A 386 -11.82 -3.74 12.67
C ILE A 386 -13.32 -3.48 12.74
N LYS A 387 -13.74 -2.32 13.26
CA LYS A 387 -15.14 -1.94 13.37
C LYS A 387 -15.82 -1.82 12.01
N ASP A 388 -15.17 -1.16 11.06
CA ASP A 388 -15.67 -1.02 9.70
C ASP A 388 -15.89 -2.39 9.06
N ARG A 389 -14.92 -3.29 9.19
CA ARG A 389 -15.05 -4.65 8.68
C ARG A 389 -16.22 -5.39 9.31
N ASP A 390 -16.37 -5.29 10.63
CA ASP A 390 -17.43 -6.02 11.33
C ASP A 390 -18.82 -5.44 10.98
N ALA A 391 -18.93 -4.13 10.78
CA ALA A 391 -20.14 -3.47 10.28
C ALA A 391 -20.48 -3.93 8.86
N ILE A 392 -19.52 -3.89 7.93
CA ILE A 392 -19.71 -4.36 6.55
C ILE A 392 -20.11 -5.85 6.53
N LYS A 393 -19.52 -6.69 7.40
CA LYS A 393 -19.91 -8.10 7.55
C LYS A 393 -21.35 -8.26 8.02
N ALA A 394 -21.81 -7.43 8.94
CA ALA A 394 -23.16 -7.46 9.46
C ALA A 394 -24.17 -7.07 8.36
N GLU A 395 -23.91 -5.96 7.66
CA GLU A 395 -24.74 -5.49 6.53
C GLU A 395 -24.92 -6.58 5.47
N ILE A 396 -23.85 -7.30 5.13
CA ILE A 396 -23.90 -8.38 4.14
C ILE A 396 -24.75 -9.56 4.62
N ARG A 397 -24.65 -9.93 5.90
CA ARG A 397 -25.47 -11.01 6.47
C ARG A 397 -26.95 -10.64 6.48
N GLU A 398 -27.29 -9.43 6.93
CA GLU A 398 -28.66 -8.92 6.94
C GLU A 398 -29.25 -8.95 5.53
N THR A 399 -28.47 -8.49 4.55
CA THR A 399 -28.85 -8.47 3.14
C THR A 399 -28.99 -9.88 2.54
N GLU A 400 -28.19 -10.85 2.97
CA GLU A 400 -28.31 -12.25 2.55
C GLU A 400 -29.49 -12.98 3.20
N GLU A 401 -29.85 -12.61 4.43
CA GLU A 401 -31.02 -13.14 5.15
C GLU A 401 -32.35 -12.54 4.62
N GLU A 402 -32.32 -11.31 4.09
CA GLU A 402 -33.47 -10.69 3.43
C GLU A 402 -33.74 -11.23 2.01
N LYS A 403 -32.72 -11.74 1.29
CA LYS A 403 -32.88 -12.37 -0.03
C LYS A 403 -33.87 -13.55 -0.07
N PRO A 404 -33.84 -14.54 0.84
CA PRO A 404 -34.84 -15.61 0.85
C PRO A 404 -36.25 -15.12 1.21
N ALA A 405 -36.38 -14.05 2.01
CA ALA A 405 -37.67 -13.44 2.34
C ALA A 405 -38.26 -12.63 1.16
N ARG A 406 -37.40 -11.92 0.41
CA ARG A 406 -37.81 -11.14 -0.77
C ARG A 406 -38.21 -12.04 -1.95
N ASN A 407 -37.52 -13.17 -2.15
CA ASN A 407 -37.91 -14.16 -3.16
C ASN A 407 -39.24 -14.87 -2.82
N GLN A 408 -39.56 -15.07 -1.54
CA GLN A 408 -40.88 -15.61 -1.13
C GLN A 408 -42.04 -14.63 -1.33
N VAL A 409 -41.77 -13.32 -1.24
CA VAL A 409 -42.79 -12.28 -1.50
C VAL A 409 -42.99 -12.07 -3.01
N ILE A 410 -41.93 -12.12 -3.81
CA ILE A 410 -41.99 -11.96 -5.28
C ILE A 410 -42.62 -13.20 -5.97
N GLU A 411 -42.46 -14.42 -5.44
CA GLU A 411 -43.17 -15.61 -5.98
C GLU A 411 -44.70 -15.58 -5.76
N SER A 412 -45.22 -14.68 -4.90
CA SER A 412 -46.67 -14.55 -4.64
C SER A 412 -47.36 -13.48 -5.49
N THR A 413 -46.60 -12.66 -6.20
CA THR A 413 -47.09 -11.58 -7.09
C THR A 413 -46.14 -11.44 -8.26
N ASP A 414 -46.33 -12.24 -9.30
CA ASP A 414 -46.43 -11.79 -10.70
C ASP A 414 -46.42 -13.00 -11.66
N LEU A 415 -47.63 -13.37 -12.09
CA LEU A 415 -47.91 -14.15 -13.30
C LEU A 415 -48.17 -13.17 -14.44
N VAL A 416 -47.15 -12.64 -15.14
CA VAL A 416 -47.29 -12.12 -16.53
C VAL A 416 -45.94 -12.14 -17.28
N ASP A 417 -45.94 -12.90 -18.37
CA ASP A 417 -45.12 -12.93 -19.61
C ASP A 417 -43.83 -12.10 -19.85
N ASP A 418 -42.84 -12.85 -20.35
CA ASP A 418 -41.93 -12.63 -21.49
C ASP A 418 -41.12 -11.31 -21.64
N SER A 419 -39.79 -11.41 -21.49
CA SER A 419 -38.83 -11.52 -22.62
C SER A 419 -37.39 -11.11 -22.25
N ALA A 420 -36.44 -11.76 -22.94
CA ALA A 420 -35.04 -11.38 -23.17
C ALA A 420 -33.95 -11.90 -22.20
N ASN A 421 -33.27 -12.94 -22.71
CA ASN A 421 -31.98 -13.51 -22.33
C ASN A 421 -30.94 -12.52 -21.78
N GLY A 422 -30.52 -12.77 -20.53
CA GLY A 422 -29.27 -12.29 -19.94
C GLY A 422 -28.72 -13.19 -18.83
N GLU A 423 -29.30 -14.37 -18.60
CA GLU A 423 -28.93 -15.26 -17.51
C GLU A 423 -28.07 -16.43 -18.02
N ASN A 424 -26.77 -16.21 -18.13
CA ASN A 424 -25.80 -17.31 -18.05
C ASN A 424 -24.57 -17.00 -17.18
N ASN A 425 -24.42 -15.78 -16.65
CA ASN A 425 -23.29 -15.44 -15.77
C ASN A 425 -23.54 -15.70 -14.27
N SER A 426 -24.77 -16.05 -13.85
CA SER A 426 -25.10 -16.27 -12.43
C SER A 426 -24.83 -17.70 -11.94
N LYS A 427 -24.68 -18.68 -12.85
CA LYS A 427 -24.42 -20.08 -12.47
C LYS A 427 -22.94 -20.46 -12.41
N GLU A 428 -22.06 -19.73 -13.10
CA GLU A 428 -20.62 -19.94 -12.98
C GLU A 428 -20.02 -19.27 -11.73
N ALA A 429 -20.64 -18.19 -11.22
CA ALA A 429 -20.20 -17.53 -9.99
C ALA A 429 -20.26 -18.47 -8.78
N GLY A 430 -21.25 -19.37 -8.70
CA GLY A 430 -21.42 -20.33 -7.60
C GLY A 430 -20.35 -21.43 -7.55
N ASN A 431 -19.71 -21.78 -8.66
CA ASN A 431 -18.64 -22.79 -8.68
C ASN A 431 -17.27 -22.24 -8.26
N TRP A 432 -17.11 -20.91 -8.19
CA TRP A 432 -15.91 -20.27 -7.61
C TRP A 432 -15.95 -20.17 -6.08
N HIS A 433 -17.09 -20.48 -5.45
CA HIS A 433 -17.29 -20.31 -4.00
C HIS A 433 -16.50 -21.31 -3.14
N TYR A 434 -15.91 -22.36 -3.73
CA TYR A 434 -15.00 -23.29 -3.04
C TYR A 434 -13.54 -23.20 -3.50
N GLY A 435 -13.23 -22.33 -4.48
CA GLY A 435 -11.86 -22.13 -4.99
C GLY A 435 -11.01 -21.15 -4.17
N ILE A 436 -11.62 -20.38 -3.28
CA ILE A 436 -10.95 -19.27 -2.57
C ILE A 436 -10.46 -19.66 -1.16
N ILE A 437 -10.88 -20.82 -0.63
CA ILE A 437 -10.34 -21.39 0.62
C ILE A 437 -9.09 -22.27 0.34
N GLY A 438 -8.80 -22.60 -0.93
CA GLY A 438 -7.74 -23.55 -1.30
C GLY A 438 -6.35 -22.98 -1.63
N ILE A 439 -6.16 -21.66 -1.65
CA ILE A 439 -4.91 -21.07 -2.18
C ILE A 439 -3.71 -21.06 -1.20
N PRO A 440 -3.88 -21.24 0.13
CA PRO A 440 -2.73 -21.56 0.99
C PRO A 440 -2.21 -23.00 0.83
N LEU A 441 -2.94 -23.92 0.18
CA LEU A 441 -2.54 -25.33 0.05
C LEU A 441 -1.89 -25.72 -1.30
N ILE A 442 -2.01 -24.89 -2.35
CA ILE A 442 -1.49 -25.24 -3.69
C ILE A 442 -0.02 -24.83 -3.88
N LEU A 443 0.55 -23.99 -3.01
CA LEU A 443 1.98 -23.64 -3.05
C LEU A 443 2.94 -24.72 -2.50
N VAL A 444 2.40 -25.87 -2.03
CA VAL A 444 3.20 -27.07 -1.69
C VAL A 444 3.07 -28.17 -2.77
N GLY A 445 2.18 -28.03 -3.76
CA GLY A 445 1.86 -29.08 -4.74
C GLY A 445 2.54 -28.98 -6.11
N ALA A 446 3.19 -27.85 -6.45
CA ALA A 446 3.63 -27.57 -7.83
C ALA A 446 5.16 -27.69 -8.06
N VAL A 447 5.85 -28.60 -7.36
CA VAL A 447 7.15 -29.15 -7.80
C VAL A 447 7.15 -30.66 -7.58
N ALA A 448 6.41 -31.38 -8.41
CA ALA A 448 6.54 -32.84 -8.54
C ALA A 448 6.40 -33.26 -10.01
N GLY A 449 7.30 -32.73 -10.84
CA GLY A 449 7.59 -33.27 -12.16
C GLY A 449 9.04 -33.75 -12.19
N ASN A 450 9.28 -34.99 -11.74
CA ASN A 450 10.53 -35.76 -11.83
C ASN A 450 11.82 -35.17 -11.23
N ALA A 451 12.20 -35.63 -10.02
CA ALA A 451 13.57 -36.04 -9.68
C ALA A 451 13.65 -36.58 -8.23
N SER A 452 13.12 -37.78 -8.02
CA SER A 452 13.31 -38.58 -6.80
C SER A 452 14.77 -39.08 -6.71
N ALA A 453 15.69 -38.18 -6.38
CA ALA A 453 17.06 -38.49 -5.94
C ALA A 453 17.78 -37.31 -5.24
N LEU A 454 17.34 -36.06 -5.43
CA LEU A 454 18.00 -34.89 -4.80
C LEU A 454 17.40 -34.46 -3.45
N THR A 455 16.14 -34.81 -3.16
CA THR A 455 15.45 -34.38 -1.94
C THR A 455 16.02 -35.05 -0.68
N GLY A 456 16.55 -36.26 -0.80
CA GLY A 456 17.23 -36.95 0.31
C GLY A 456 18.61 -36.38 0.65
N LEU A 457 19.29 -35.74 -0.31
CA LEU A 457 20.62 -35.15 -0.09
C LEU A 457 20.53 -33.74 0.51
N LEU A 458 19.47 -32.98 0.17
CA LEU A 458 19.25 -31.62 0.70
C LEU A 458 18.90 -31.60 2.19
N ILE A 459 18.13 -32.59 2.67
CA ILE A 459 17.71 -32.68 4.08
C ILE A 459 18.88 -33.08 5.00
N LEU A 460 19.88 -33.79 4.47
CA LEU A 460 21.11 -34.15 5.20
C LEU A 460 22.19 -33.06 5.17
N LEU A 461 22.20 -32.19 4.15
CA LEU A 461 23.20 -31.12 4.02
C LEU A 461 22.82 -29.81 4.71
N LEU A 462 21.52 -29.53 4.90
CA LEU A 462 21.06 -28.30 5.58
C LEU A 462 21.59 -28.13 7.03
N PRO A 463 21.62 -29.18 7.87
CA PRO A 463 22.20 -29.07 9.21
C PRO A 463 23.73 -28.91 9.19
N ILE A 464 24.41 -29.45 8.18
CA ILE A 464 25.87 -29.41 8.03
C ILE A 464 26.31 -28.03 7.53
N VAL A 465 25.56 -27.42 6.61
CA VAL A 465 25.82 -26.06 6.12
C VAL A 465 25.54 -25.02 7.22
N MET A 466 24.45 -25.16 7.99
CA MET A 466 24.19 -24.29 9.16
C MET A 466 25.26 -24.42 10.26
N TYR A 467 25.76 -25.63 10.53
CA TYR A 467 26.78 -25.84 11.56
C TYR A 467 28.17 -25.32 11.15
N VAL A 468 28.49 -25.34 9.85
CA VAL A 468 29.75 -24.78 9.32
C VAL A 468 29.70 -23.25 9.26
N ASP A 469 28.54 -22.66 8.96
CA ASP A 469 28.39 -21.20 8.89
C ASP A 469 28.49 -20.52 10.26
N ILE A 470 27.94 -21.15 11.31
CA ILE A 470 28.07 -20.64 12.70
C ILE A 470 29.54 -20.57 13.17
N ARG A 471 30.43 -21.42 12.66
CA ARG A 471 31.88 -21.31 12.96
C ARG A 471 32.60 -20.27 12.10
N LYS A 472 32.13 -19.99 10.88
CA LYS A 472 32.71 -18.98 9.98
C LYS A 472 32.26 -17.55 10.31
N VAL A 473 31.01 -17.38 10.74
CA VAL A 473 30.42 -16.10 11.18
C VAL A 473 31.08 -15.55 12.45
N ARG A 474 31.81 -16.38 13.21
CA ARG A 474 32.59 -15.90 14.36
C ARG A 474 33.84 -15.07 13.96
N ASN A 475 34.25 -15.05 12.70
CA ASN A 475 35.49 -14.38 12.29
C ASN A 475 35.39 -13.28 11.22
N VAL A 476 34.28 -13.08 10.51
CA VAL A 476 34.22 -12.02 9.50
C VAL A 476 32.77 -11.54 9.29
N SER A 477 32.55 -10.23 9.45
CA SER A 477 31.47 -9.39 8.88
C SER A 477 30.18 -9.10 9.68
N ASN A 478 29.74 -7.84 9.51
CA ASN A 478 28.59 -7.14 10.07
C ASN A 478 27.24 -7.74 9.63
N TRP A 479 26.41 -8.15 10.59
CA TRP A 479 25.08 -8.73 10.35
C TRP A 479 23.97 -7.80 10.86
N GLU A 480 22.91 -7.57 10.05
CA GLU A 480 21.72 -6.76 10.40
C GLU A 480 20.45 -7.63 10.56
N PRO A 481 19.57 -7.38 11.56
CA PRO A 481 18.35 -8.17 11.79
C PRO A 481 17.08 -7.44 11.32
N ARG A 482 16.32 -8.02 10.36
CA ARG A 482 14.98 -7.51 9.95
C ARG A 482 13.94 -8.60 9.69
N ALA A 483 14.00 -9.76 10.34
CA ALA A 483 13.08 -10.87 10.05
C ALA A 483 11.62 -10.65 10.52
N TRP A 484 11.38 -9.81 11.53
CA TRP A 484 10.09 -9.73 12.24
C TRP A 484 9.04 -8.79 11.61
N LEU A 485 9.44 -7.83 10.78
CA LEU A 485 8.50 -6.90 10.10
C LEU A 485 7.60 -7.59 9.06
N TYR A 486 7.86 -8.85 8.76
CA TYR A 486 7.39 -9.52 7.56
C TYR A 486 6.21 -10.48 7.77
N VAL A 487 6.10 -11.07 8.96
CA VAL A 487 4.94 -11.86 9.37
C VAL A 487 3.70 -10.97 9.49
N ILE A 488 3.90 -9.72 9.92
CA ILE A 488 2.83 -8.72 10.05
C ILE A 488 2.29 -8.30 8.66
N SER A 489 3.14 -8.10 7.66
CA SER A 489 2.72 -7.66 6.31
C SER A 489 1.93 -8.70 5.50
N ALA A 490 2.25 -9.99 5.61
CA ALA A 490 1.49 -11.06 4.94
C ALA A 490 0.13 -11.33 5.61
N PHE A 491 0.03 -11.09 6.91
CA PHE A 491 -1.22 -11.29 7.66
C PHE A 491 -2.19 -10.11 7.57
N LEU A 492 -1.68 -8.86 7.50
CA LEU A 492 -2.52 -7.68 7.25
C LEU A 492 -3.23 -7.71 5.90
N LEU A 493 -2.69 -8.50 4.96
CA LEU A 493 -3.25 -8.78 3.65
C LEU A 493 -4.69 -9.31 3.74
N PHE A 494 -4.94 -10.21 4.69
CA PHE A 494 -6.27 -10.78 4.95
C PHE A 494 -7.24 -9.77 5.60
N PHE A 495 -6.74 -8.85 6.42
CA PHE A 495 -7.57 -7.90 7.17
C PHE A 495 -8.02 -6.70 6.36
N ILE A 496 -7.39 -6.45 5.22
CA ILE A 496 -7.81 -5.42 4.28
C ILE A 496 -8.55 -6.04 3.10
N SER A 497 -8.10 -7.19 2.56
CA SER A 497 -8.78 -7.82 1.43
C SER A 497 -10.22 -8.26 1.77
N VAL A 498 -10.46 -8.76 2.98
CA VAL A 498 -11.79 -9.22 3.40
C VAL A 498 -12.82 -8.08 3.55
N PRO A 499 -12.63 -7.01 4.35
CA PRO A 499 -13.59 -5.90 4.40
C PRO A 499 -13.85 -5.29 3.02
N VAL A 500 -12.82 -5.25 2.19
CA VAL A 500 -12.95 -4.60 0.89
C VAL A 500 -13.64 -5.51 -0.15
N TYR A 501 -13.38 -6.82 -0.14
CA TYR A 501 -14.17 -7.82 -0.88
C TYR A 501 -15.64 -7.81 -0.44
N LEU A 502 -15.89 -7.64 0.85
CA LEU A 502 -17.23 -7.58 1.40
C LEU A 502 -17.97 -6.30 0.98
N TYR A 503 -17.31 -5.14 1.02
CA TYR A 503 -17.82 -3.88 0.47
C TYR A 503 -18.26 -4.05 -1.00
N TYR A 504 -17.45 -4.73 -1.83
CA TYR A 504 -17.79 -5.01 -3.24
C TYR A 504 -19.12 -5.74 -3.38
N ARG A 505 -19.32 -6.82 -2.63
CA ARG A 505 -20.54 -7.64 -2.72
C ARG A 505 -21.82 -6.84 -2.47
N ASN A 506 -21.74 -5.80 -1.62
CA ASN A 506 -22.89 -4.95 -1.30
C ASN A 506 -23.31 -4.08 -2.50
N LYS A 507 -22.37 -3.46 -3.21
CA LYS A 507 -22.69 -2.49 -4.29
C LYS A 507 -23.00 -3.09 -5.67
N THR A 508 -22.36 -4.19 -6.08
CA THR A 508 -22.48 -4.69 -7.47
C THR A 508 -23.80 -5.41 -7.75
N VAL A 509 -24.53 -5.79 -6.71
CA VAL A 509 -25.74 -6.62 -6.84
C VAL A 509 -27.02 -5.78 -6.80
N GLY A 510 -26.93 -4.44 -6.67
CA GLY A 510 -28.12 -3.62 -6.45
C GLY A 510 -28.90 -4.12 -5.24
N LEU A 511 -28.18 -4.24 -4.12
CA LEU A 511 -28.72 -4.51 -2.80
C LEU A 511 -28.88 -3.19 -2.05
#